data_AF-A0A183L058-F1
#
_entry.id   AF-A0A183L058-F1
#
_cell.length_a   1.000
_cell.length_b   1.000
_cell.length_c   1.000
_cell.angle_alpha   90.00
_cell.angle_beta   90.00
_cell.angle_gamma   90.00
#
_symmetry.space_group_name_H-M   'P 1'
#
loop_
_entity.id
_entity.type
_entity.pdbx_description
1 polymer ?
#
loop_
_entity_poly.entity_id
_entity_poly.type
_entity_poly.pdbx_seq_one_letter_code
_entity_poly.pdbx_strand_id
1 'polypeptide(L)'
;MSEGTITGSVHSICSVIDEYTACRDVKNLERQFTLLYQCIQDSDLPYVVQWMCNWLGKLCLLGDGSLVLVFEQSLLEISVSFDCDQCVLLLQSFLNTFSNVGYFTRILKAISVCAIKIELKYFGRIKESFNSCEDAVKKFSDKDLFCALHASADLFRNLISPTSVRLLNSADKCFLRRHTLYMISMLLYIDSKDKEELLVLFVENLSNVCEGLYTFYLSCRRLLLTSPDTVLYGKTAASFMVPSWIQLLHYFFTSHTYELYKFWPLVFTHEYWIDLICPFVYFLLDGSGRNPRFRNCKVGLMDSSEQKVHPDRYSRLRQFSMDFIESLFKRYPCSLQFAWWDPHRFKLLEYLEVVATEPVSDETLPNHITQAIGCIEQIVSSSTYLARFHIYAKFLGPTQNRVHHGWRGHVITLFKNHLHSLVQSISDSKAQSEVTDPENSANSCYSEDVKRIFKYIFTYPLPSSSQEDLIDESSWLLSALNLAMYVFMKFKSYPSPLMSYIVKLMTNTSDRRISYFSEFLCNLKSCLDQHIVQYQTRISALQTTLRNTGDTTEAKRLTSELGVQESVMLRLRLLEMTFHQTQTLYLQSKSNGYM
;
A
#
# COMPACT_ATOMS: atom_id res chain seq x y z
N MET A 1 -14.65 -21.18 -58.62
CA MET A 1 -14.58 -22.38 -57.75
C MET A 1 -15.96 -23.01 -57.76
N SER A 2 -16.04 -24.30 -58.08
CA SER A 2 -17.31 -25.02 -58.25
C SER A 2 -18.01 -25.26 -56.91
N GLU A 3 -19.31 -24.98 -56.85
CA GLU A 3 -20.23 -25.28 -55.74
C GLU A 3 -20.40 -26.80 -55.55
N GLY A 4 -19.39 -27.48 -55.02
CA GLY A 4 -19.45 -28.91 -54.69
C GLY A 4 -19.59 -29.12 -53.19
N THR A 5 -20.69 -29.75 -52.75
CA THR A 5 -20.79 -30.26 -51.37
C THR A 5 -19.91 -31.50 -51.30
N ILE A 6 -18.71 -31.39 -50.71
CA ILE A 6 -17.77 -32.51 -50.60
C ILE A 6 -18.20 -33.38 -49.41
N THR A 7 -18.72 -34.58 -49.68
CA THR A 7 -18.93 -35.63 -48.68
C THR A 7 -17.63 -36.40 -48.51
N GLY A 8 -16.87 -36.13 -47.46
CA GLY A 8 -15.58 -36.77 -47.19
C GLY A 8 -15.33 -36.94 -45.71
N SER A 9 -14.23 -37.62 -45.36
CA SER A 9 -13.81 -37.81 -43.96
C SER A 9 -13.64 -36.45 -43.25
N VAL A 10 -13.74 -36.42 -41.91
CA VAL A 10 -13.57 -35.21 -41.08
C VAL A 10 -12.32 -34.39 -41.49
N HIS A 11 -11.21 -35.07 -41.76
CA HIS A 11 -9.95 -34.44 -42.19
C HIS A 11 -10.06 -33.73 -43.55
N SER A 12 -10.80 -34.31 -44.50
CA SER A 12 -11.04 -33.68 -45.81
C SER A 12 -11.92 -32.44 -45.70
N ILE A 13 -12.93 -32.46 -44.83
CA ILE A 13 -13.79 -31.29 -44.57
C ILE A 13 -12.96 -30.18 -43.91
N CYS A 14 -12.12 -30.50 -42.92
CA CYS A 14 -11.21 -29.53 -42.31
C CYS A 14 -10.25 -28.90 -43.35
N SER A 15 -9.67 -29.70 -44.26
CA SER A 15 -8.82 -29.19 -45.34
C SER A 15 -9.55 -28.20 -46.27
N VAL A 16 -10.82 -28.47 -46.57
CA VAL A 16 -11.65 -27.57 -47.39
C VAL A 16 -11.97 -26.28 -46.62
N ILE A 17 -12.19 -26.37 -45.30
CA ILE A 17 -12.35 -25.19 -44.45
C ILE A 17 -11.05 -24.37 -44.42
N ASP A 18 -9.88 -25.01 -44.39
CA ASP A 18 -8.58 -24.31 -44.46
C ASP A 18 -8.46 -23.46 -45.75
N GLU A 19 -8.88 -24.01 -46.89
CA GLU A 19 -8.89 -23.30 -48.18
C GLU A 19 -9.85 -22.09 -48.16
N TYR A 20 -11.08 -22.28 -47.68
CA TYR A 20 -12.05 -21.17 -47.57
C TYR A 20 -11.63 -20.12 -46.56
N THR A 21 -10.95 -20.52 -45.48
CA THR A 21 -10.36 -19.59 -44.49
C THR A 21 -9.28 -18.74 -45.15
N ALA A 22 -8.39 -19.35 -45.94
CA ALA A 22 -7.33 -18.64 -46.67
C ALA A 22 -7.90 -17.63 -47.68
N CYS A 23 -9.03 -17.96 -48.32
CA CYS A 23 -9.73 -17.07 -49.26
C CYS A 23 -10.72 -16.10 -48.60
N ARG A 24 -10.90 -16.15 -47.27
CA ARG A 24 -11.87 -15.35 -46.50
C ARG A 24 -13.33 -15.50 -46.97
N ASP A 25 -13.70 -16.69 -47.45
CA ASP A 25 -15.06 -16.99 -47.94
C ASP A 25 -15.97 -17.44 -46.79
N VAL A 26 -16.48 -16.47 -46.02
CA VAL A 26 -17.31 -16.68 -44.82
C VAL A 26 -18.54 -17.55 -45.09
N LYS A 27 -19.23 -17.31 -46.23
CA LYS A 27 -20.49 -18.00 -46.54
C LYS A 27 -20.28 -19.49 -46.78
N ASN A 28 -19.22 -19.84 -47.52
CA ASN A 28 -18.90 -21.24 -47.76
C ASN A 28 -18.30 -21.90 -46.51
N LEU A 29 -17.58 -21.15 -45.69
CA LEU A 29 -17.05 -21.62 -44.41
C LEU A 29 -18.16 -22.07 -43.44
N GLU A 30 -19.22 -21.28 -43.26
CA GLU A 30 -20.39 -21.65 -42.42
C GLU A 30 -21.08 -22.93 -42.90
N ARG A 31 -21.21 -23.09 -44.23
CA ARG A 31 -21.78 -24.30 -44.82
C ARG A 31 -20.91 -25.54 -44.54
N GLN A 32 -19.59 -25.41 -44.62
CA GLN A 32 -18.67 -26.51 -44.34
C GLN A 32 -18.64 -26.87 -42.85
N PHE A 33 -18.75 -25.90 -41.94
CA PHE A 33 -18.90 -26.20 -40.51
C PHE A 33 -20.18 -26.98 -40.22
N THR A 34 -21.29 -26.62 -40.87
CA THR A 34 -22.55 -27.37 -40.74
C THR A 34 -22.38 -28.84 -41.15
N LEU A 35 -21.67 -29.09 -42.26
CA LEU A 35 -21.36 -30.45 -42.71
C LEU A 35 -20.41 -31.17 -41.75
N LEU A 36 -19.41 -30.46 -41.22
CA LEU A 36 -18.49 -31.00 -40.24
C LEU A 36 -19.24 -31.57 -39.03
N TYR A 37 -20.20 -30.84 -38.46
CA TYR A 37 -20.98 -31.32 -37.30
C TYR A 37 -21.79 -32.58 -37.55
N GLN A 38 -22.28 -32.75 -38.77
CA GLN A 38 -23.03 -33.95 -39.15
C GLN A 38 -22.14 -35.18 -39.29
N CYS A 39 -20.82 -35.00 -39.45
CA CYS A 39 -19.87 -36.06 -39.73
C CYS A 39 -18.94 -36.41 -38.56
N ILE A 40 -18.84 -35.57 -37.52
CA ILE A 40 -17.99 -35.84 -36.34
C ILE A 40 -18.52 -37.04 -35.57
N GLN A 41 -17.64 -37.99 -35.27
CA GLN A 41 -17.84 -38.99 -34.22
C GLN A 41 -17.04 -38.62 -32.96
N ASP A 42 -17.36 -39.20 -31.81
CA ASP A 42 -16.66 -38.90 -30.53
C ASP A 42 -15.15 -39.14 -30.60
N SER A 43 -14.70 -40.08 -31.44
CA SER A 43 -13.27 -40.35 -31.71
C SER A 43 -12.56 -39.24 -32.48
N ASP A 44 -13.29 -38.44 -33.26
CA ASP A 44 -12.75 -37.34 -34.06
C ASP A 44 -12.67 -36.03 -33.26
N LEU A 45 -13.40 -35.94 -32.15
CA LEU A 45 -13.52 -34.73 -31.33
C LEU A 45 -12.16 -34.16 -30.86
N PRO A 46 -11.17 -34.96 -30.41
CA PRO A 46 -9.85 -34.43 -30.05
C PRO A 46 -9.14 -33.72 -31.22
N TYR A 47 -9.19 -34.30 -32.41
CA TYR A 47 -8.59 -33.73 -33.61
C TYR A 47 -9.28 -32.43 -34.01
N VAL A 48 -10.61 -32.43 -34.06
CA VAL A 48 -11.39 -31.26 -34.48
C VAL A 48 -11.22 -30.10 -33.51
N VAL A 49 -11.29 -30.36 -32.20
CA VAL A 49 -11.10 -29.32 -31.17
C VAL A 49 -9.68 -28.74 -31.27
N GLN A 50 -8.65 -29.57 -31.40
CA GLN A 50 -7.28 -29.10 -31.59
C GLN A 50 -7.13 -28.24 -32.86
N TRP A 51 -7.67 -28.70 -33.98
CA TRP A 51 -7.62 -27.98 -35.25
C TRP A 51 -8.34 -26.62 -35.17
N MET A 52 -9.53 -26.57 -34.58
CA MET A 52 -10.30 -25.34 -34.40
C MET A 52 -9.60 -24.35 -33.47
N CYS A 53 -9.09 -24.82 -32.31
CA CYS A 53 -8.34 -23.99 -31.39
C CYS A 53 -7.09 -23.40 -32.06
N ASN A 54 -6.35 -24.18 -32.85
CA ASN A 54 -5.19 -23.68 -33.57
C ASN A 54 -5.54 -22.59 -34.59
N TRP A 55 -6.64 -22.74 -35.34
CA TRP A 55 -7.11 -21.70 -36.25
C TRP A 55 -7.59 -20.47 -35.53
N LEU A 56 -8.37 -20.63 -34.46
CA LEU A 56 -8.84 -19.51 -33.65
C LEU A 56 -7.66 -18.69 -33.10
N GLY A 57 -6.59 -19.35 -32.64
CA GLY A 57 -5.36 -18.69 -32.20
C GLY A 57 -4.71 -17.87 -33.32
N LYS A 58 -4.55 -18.45 -34.51
CA LYS A 58 -4.01 -17.75 -35.69
C LYS A 58 -4.87 -16.55 -36.08
N LEU A 59 -6.19 -16.71 -36.15
CA LEU A 59 -7.12 -15.67 -36.56
C LEU A 59 -7.17 -14.52 -35.56
N CYS A 60 -7.13 -14.81 -34.25
CA CYS A 60 -7.02 -13.79 -33.20
C CYS A 60 -5.72 -12.98 -33.30
N LEU A 61 -4.60 -13.59 -33.71
CA LEU A 61 -3.34 -12.87 -33.96
C LEU A 61 -3.40 -12.00 -35.23
N LEU A 62 -4.12 -12.45 -36.26
CA LEU A 62 -4.28 -11.73 -37.52
C LEU A 62 -5.35 -10.62 -37.46
N GLY A 63 -6.21 -10.60 -36.44
CA GLY A 63 -7.25 -9.59 -36.26
C GLY A 63 -8.42 -9.71 -37.26
N ASP A 64 -8.66 -10.88 -37.86
CA ASP A 64 -9.75 -11.08 -38.83
C ASP A 64 -11.09 -11.33 -38.12
N GLY A 65 -11.77 -10.23 -37.74
CA GLY A 65 -12.98 -10.28 -36.92
C GLY A 65 -14.11 -11.14 -37.49
N SER A 66 -14.28 -11.16 -38.82
CA SER A 66 -15.31 -11.98 -39.47
C SER A 66 -15.07 -13.47 -39.32
N LEU A 67 -13.85 -13.94 -39.61
CA LEU A 67 -13.52 -15.36 -39.51
C LEU A 67 -13.44 -15.83 -38.05
N VAL A 68 -12.94 -14.97 -37.16
CA VAL A 68 -12.90 -15.25 -35.71
C VAL A 68 -14.32 -15.55 -35.18
N LEU A 69 -15.32 -14.77 -35.59
CA LEU A 69 -16.71 -14.99 -35.15
C LEU A 69 -17.27 -16.32 -35.64
N VAL A 70 -16.98 -16.74 -36.88
CA VAL A 70 -17.46 -18.04 -37.35
C VAL A 70 -16.79 -19.17 -36.58
N PHE A 71 -15.46 -19.13 -36.41
CA PHE A 71 -14.76 -20.17 -35.62
C PHE A 71 -15.21 -20.18 -34.14
N GLU A 72 -15.52 -19.03 -33.55
CA GLU A 72 -16.09 -18.94 -32.20
C GLU A 72 -17.47 -19.62 -32.14
N GLN A 73 -18.40 -19.25 -33.03
CA GLN A 73 -19.73 -19.85 -33.08
C GLN A 73 -19.64 -21.35 -33.29
N SER A 74 -18.72 -21.75 -34.15
CA SER A 74 -18.45 -23.14 -34.45
C SER A 74 -17.95 -23.93 -33.24
N LEU A 75 -17.11 -23.33 -32.40
CA LEU A 75 -16.60 -23.94 -31.17
C LEU A 75 -17.69 -24.05 -30.09
N LEU A 76 -18.60 -23.07 -30.05
CA LEU A 76 -19.78 -23.10 -29.17
C LEU A 76 -20.72 -24.24 -29.57
N GLU A 77 -20.95 -24.45 -30.86
CA GLU A 77 -21.79 -25.55 -31.36
C GLU A 77 -21.24 -26.91 -30.92
N ILE A 78 -19.91 -27.10 -30.98
CA ILE A 78 -19.27 -28.32 -30.45
C ILE A 78 -19.55 -28.49 -28.96
N SER A 79 -19.44 -27.41 -28.20
CA SER A 79 -19.67 -27.42 -26.74
C SER A 79 -21.13 -27.70 -26.37
N VAL A 80 -22.07 -27.43 -27.28
CA VAL A 80 -23.49 -27.73 -27.11
C VAL A 80 -23.81 -29.16 -27.50
N SER A 81 -23.22 -29.66 -28.58
CA SER A 81 -23.70 -30.85 -29.29
C SER A 81 -22.98 -32.15 -28.94
N PHE A 82 -21.80 -32.09 -28.29
CA PHE A 82 -21.00 -33.27 -27.92
C PHE A 82 -20.86 -33.45 -26.39
N ASP A 83 -20.22 -34.56 -25.98
CA ASP A 83 -20.01 -34.90 -24.58
C ASP A 83 -19.26 -33.78 -23.82
N CYS A 84 -19.92 -33.25 -22.79
CA CYS A 84 -19.43 -32.07 -22.08
C CYS A 84 -18.16 -32.35 -21.29
N ASP A 85 -17.98 -33.57 -20.76
CA ASP A 85 -16.78 -33.92 -20.00
C ASP A 85 -15.56 -33.98 -20.92
N GLN A 86 -15.68 -34.63 -22.07
CA GLN A 86 -14.63 -34.71 -23.08
C GLN A 86 -14.31 -33.32 -23.66
N CYS A 87 -15.33 -32.51 -24.00
CA CYS A 87 -15.13 -31.16 -24.48
C CYS A 87 -14.38 -30.27 -23.47
N VAL A 88 -14.75 -30.31 -22.18
CA VAL A 88 -14.07 -29.50 -21.15
C VAL A 88 -12.61 -29.89 -21.02
N LEU A 89 -12.30 -31.18 -20.94
CA LEU A 89 -10.93 -31.66 -20.82
C LEU A 89 -10.06 -31.23 -22.01
N LEU A 90 -10.59 -31.36 -23.23
CA LEU A 90 -9.90 -30.94 -24.45
C LEU A 90 -9.68 -29.42 -24.46
N LEU A 91 -10.74 -28.63 -24.26
CA LEU A 91 -10.67 -27.17 -24.30
C LEU A 91 -9.79 -26.57 -23.20
N GLN A 92 -9.80 -27.15 -21.99
CA GLN A 92 -8.93 -26.74 -20.89
C GLN A 92 -7.45 -26.79 -21.28
N SER A 93 -7.02 -27.82 -22.01
CA SER A 93 -5.64 -27.95 -22.49
C SER A 93 -5.23 -26.83 -23.45
N PHE A 94 -6.20 -26.16 -24.08
CA PHE A 94 -5.97 -25.09 -25.06
C PHE A 94 -6.12 -23.67 -24.51
N LEU A 95 -6.64 -23.47 -23.30
CA LEU A 95 -6.88 -22.13 -22.72
C LEU A 95 -5.64 -21.23 -22.70
N ASN A 96 -4.47 -21.84 -22.49
CA ASN A 96 -3.21 -21.13 -22.26
C ASN A 96 -2.20 -21.29 -23.41
N THR A 97 -2.62 -21.86 -24.56
CA THR A 97 -1.72 -22.14 -25.70
C THR A 97 -1.22 -20.87 -26.40
N PHE A 98 -2.06 -19.84 -26.50
CA PHE A 98 -1.70 -18.57 -27.11
C PHE A 98 -1.75 -17.44 -26.07
N SER A 99 -0.74 -16.57 -26.08
CA SER A 99 -0.67 -15.36 -25.24
C SER A 99 -1.52 -14.22 -25.81
N ASN A 100 -2.79 -14.50 -26.12
CA ASN A 100 -3.73 -13.53 -26.68
C ASN A 100 -5.05 -13.58 -25.89
N VAL A 101 -5.48 -12.44 -25.34
CA VAL A 101 -6.70 -12.39 -24.52
C VAL A 101 -7.97 -12.70 -25.32
N GLY A 102 -8.03 -12.30 -26.58
CA GLY A 102 -9.16 -12.57 -27.47
C GLY A 102 -9.37 -14.07 -27.73
N TYR A 103 -8.27 -14.83 -27.78
CA TYR A 103 -8.30 -16.28 -27.86
C TYR A 103 -8.74 -16.92 -26.54
N PHE A 104 -8.12 -16.50 -25.41
CA PHE A 104 -8.47 -16.99 -24.08
C PHE A 104 -9.96 -16.83 -23.76
N THR A 105 -10.49 -15.63 -23.98
CA THR A 105 -11.91 -15.28 -23.71
C THR A 105 -12.89 -16.16 -24.49
N ARG A 106 -12.57 -16.49 -25.75
CA ARG A 106 -13.42 -17.33 -26.62
C ARG A 106 -13.41 -18.80 -26.23
N ILE A 107 -12.24 -19.35 -25.90
CA ILE A 107 -12.17 -20.72 -25.38
C ILE A 107 -12.89 -20.80 -24.04
N LEU A 108 -12.73 -19.81 -23.16
CA LEU A 108 -13.40 -19.80 -21.87
C LEU A 108 -14.93 -19.75 -22.02
N LYS A 109 -15.44 -19.04 -23.02
CA LYS A 109 -16.87 -19.03 -23.36
C LYS A 109 -17.38 -20.42 -23.76
N ALA A 110 -16.62 -21.15 -24.59
CA ALA A 110 -16.94 -22.53 -24.96
C ALA A 110 -16.92 -23.47 -23.74
N ILE A 111 -15.89 -23.36 -22.89
CA ILE A 111 -15.82 -24.10 -21.62
C ILE A 111 -17.01 -23.78 -20.72
N SER A 112 -17.46 -22.53 -20.66
CA SER A 112 -18.61 -22.13 -19.85
C SER A 112 -19.87 -22.89 -20.22
N VAL A 113 -20.12 -23.11 -21.51
CA VAL A 113 -21.31 -23.84 -21.98
C VAL A 113 -21.30 -25.27 -21.45
N CYS A 114 -20.16 -25.97 -21.55
CA CYS A 114 -20.04 -27.33 -21.03
C CYS A 114 -20.07 -27.36 -19.50
N ALA A 115 -19.39 -26.43 -18.83
CA ALA A 115 -19.31 -26.38 -17.38
C ALA A 115 -20.68 -26.17 -16.72
N ILE A 116 -21.56 -25.38 -17.34
CA ILE A 116 -22.94 -25.18 -16.87
C ILE A 116 -23.71 -26.50 -16.87
N LYS A 117 -23.53 -27.34 -17.89
CA LYS A 117 -24.17 -28.66 -17.99
C LYS A 117 -23.59 -29.70 -17.03
N ILE A 118 -22.27 -29.65 -16.79
CA ILE A 118 -21.60 -30.52 -15.80
C ILE A 118 -22.05 -30.17 -14.37
N GLU A 119 -22.31 -28.88 -14.11
CA GLU A 119 -22.67 -28.32 -12.80
C GLU A 119 -21.56 -28.41 -11.75
N LEU A 120 -21.65 -27.59 -10.69
CA LEU A 120 -20.69 -27.60 -9.58
C LEU A 120 -20.67 -28.93 -8.79
N LYS A 121 -21.68 -29.80 -8.89
CA LYS A 121 -21.69 -31.09 -8.17
C LYS A 121 -20.54 -32.01 -8.59
N TYR A 122 -20.01 -31.85 -9.81
CA TYR A 122 -18.83 -32.55 -10.31
C TYR A 122 -17.63 -31.60 -10.41
N PHE A 123 -17.43 -30.75 -9.39
CA PHE A 123 -16.40 -29.71 -9.37
C PHE A 123 -15.01 -30.18 -9.80
N GLY A 124 -14.61 -31.41 -9.43
CA GLY A 124 -13.33 -32.00 -9.83
C GLY A 124 -13.07 -31.98 -11.34
N ARG A 125 -14.12 -32.07 -12.18
CA ARG A 125 -14.01 -32.06 -13.65
C ARG A 125 -13.74 -30.66 -14.24
N ILE A 126 -14.23 -29.62 -13.57
CA ILE A 126 -14.13 -28.22 -14.04
C ILE A 126 -13.09 -27.41 -13.26
N LYS A 127 -12.55 -27.96 -12.17
CA LYS A 127 -11.55 -27.30 -11.30
C LYS A 127 -10.35 -26.77 -12.06
N GLU A 128 -9.90 -27.48 -13.10
CA GLU A 128 -8.74 -27.09 -13.88
C GLU A 128 -8.98 -25.84 -14.74
N SER A 129 -10.24 -25.57 -15.13
CA SER A 129 -10.62 -24.30 -15.77
C SER A 129 -10.37 -23.11 -14.85
N PHE A 130 -10.62 -23.25 -13.55
CA PHE A 130 -10.35 -22.20 -12.56
C PHE A 130 -8.85 -21.96 -12.39
N ASN A 131 -8.05 -23.03 -12.27
CA ASN A 131 -6.58 -22.92 -12.21
C ASN A 131 -6.03 -22.23 -13.48
N SER A 132 -6.54 -22.61 -14.66
CA SER A 132 -6.16 -22.02 -15.93
C SER A 132 -6.51 -20.53 -16.01
N CYS A 133 -7.62 -20.09 -15.41
CA CYS A 133 -7.95 -18.67 -15.28
C CYS A 133 -6.92 -17.93 -14.41
N GLU A 134 -6.51 -18.49 -13.27
CA GLU A 134 -5.46 -17.89 -12.43
C GLU A 134 -4.14 -17.76 -13.19
N ASP A 135 -3.79 -18.76 -13.99
CA ASP A 135 -2.54 -18.75 -14.77
C ASP A 135 -2.60 -17.78 -15.95
N ALA A 136 -3.77 -17.57 -16.55
CA ALA A 136 -3.98 -16.62 -17.62
C ALA A 136 -3.87 -15.17 -17.12
N VAL A 137 -4.56 -14.81 -16.03
CA VAL A 137 -4.53 -13.44 -15.49
C VAL A 137 -3.15 -13.03 -14.99
N LYS A 138 -2.27 -13.97 -14.64
CA LYS A 138 -0.87 -13.68 -14.32
C LYS A 138 -0.07 -13.14 -15.50
N LYS A 139 -0.44 -13.51 -16.73
CA LYS A 139 0.31 -13.22 -17.96
C LYS A 139 -0.14 -11.95 -18.66
N PHE A 140 -1.35 -11.46 -18.35
CA PHE A 140 -1.93 -10.27 -18.98
C PHE A 140 -1.72 -9.01 -18.13
N SER A 141 -1.68 -7.86 -18.79
CA SER A 141 -1.59 -6.53 -18.17
C SER A 141 -2.70 -5.60 -18.65
N ASP A 142 -3.03 -4.60 -17.84
CA ASP A 142 -3.95 -3.50 -18.16
C ASP A 142 -5.27 -3.96 -18.83
N LYS A 143 -5.51 -3.55 -20.08
CA LYS A 143 -6.75 -3.84 -20.81
C LYS A 143 -6.95 -5.34 -21.05
N ASP A 144 -5.88 -6.07 -21.34
CA ASP A 144 -5.97 -7.52 -21.55
C ASP A 144 -6.27 -8.24 -20.23
N LEU A 145 -5.71 -7.75 -19.12
CA LEU A 145 -6.05 -8.27 -17.79
C LEU A 145 -7.52 -8.02 -17.45
N PHE A 146 -8.04 -6.83 -17.77
CA PHE A 146 -9.46 -6.50 -17.59
C PHE A 146 -10.37 -7.46 -18.37
N CYS A 147 -10.09 -7.67 -19.66
CA CYS A 147 -10.88 -8.58 -20.50
C CYS A 147 -10.80 -10.04 -20.01
N ALA A 148 -9.64 -10.50 -19.55
CA ALA A 148 -9.47 -11.83 -18.99
C ALA A 148 -10.29 -12.00 -17.70
N LEU A 149 -10.21 -11.05 -16.77
CA LEU A 149 -10.98 -11.07 -15.52
C LEU A 149 -12.48 -11.01 -15.77
N HIS A 150 -12.94 -10.22 -16.74
CA HIS A 150 -14.34 -10.16 -17.12
C HIS A 150 -14.87 -11.52 -17.61
N ALA A 151 -14.16 -12.16 -18.54
CA ALA A 151 -14.57 -13.46 -19.04
C ALA A 151 -14.55 -14.54 -17.95
N SER A 152 -13.59 -14.48 -17.02
CA SER A 152 -13.58 -15.34 -15.84
C SER A 152 -14.78 -15.06 -14.91
N ALA A 153 -15.10 -13.80 -14.65
CA ALA A 153 -16.25 -13.43 -13.83
C ALA A 153 -17.57 -13.92 -14.44
N ASP A 154 -17.73 -13.84 -15.77
CA ASP A 154 -18.90 -14.35 -16.50
C ASP A 154 -19.05 -15.87 -16.34
N LEU A 155 -17.97 -16.63 -16.50
CA LEU A 155 -17.96 -18.08 -16.24
C LEU A 155 -18.43 -18.37 -14.81
N PHE A 156 -17.89 -17.65 -13.82
CA PHE A 156 -18.19 -17.88 -12.41
C PHE A 156 -19.63 -17.54 -12.08
N ARG A 157 -20.15 -16.42 -12.60
CA ARG A 157 -21.54 -15.99 -12.38
C ARG A 157 -22.55 -17.06 -12.80
N ASN A 158 -22.26 -17.78 -13.89
CA ASN A 158 -23.15 -18.82 -14.40
C ASN A 158 -23.06 -20.14 -13.61
N LEU A 159 -21.98 -20.37 -12.87
CA LEU A 159 -21.73 -21.61 -12.13
C LEU A 159 -22.03 -21.47 -10.62
N ILE A 160 -21.67 -20.34 -10.03
CA ILE A 160 -21.66 -20.10 -8.59
C ILE A 160 -22.98 -19.45 -8.18
N SER A 161 -23.88 -20.27 -7.66
CA SER A 161 -25.16 -19.84 -7.10
C SER A 161 -25.36 -20.41 -5.68
N PRO A 162 -26.25 -19.83 -4.86
CA PRO A 162 -26.52 -20.37 -3.52
C PRO A 162 -26.94 -21.83 -3.51
N THR A 163 -27.64 -22.30 -4.55
CA THR A 163 -28.07 -23.70 -4.68
C THR A 163 -26.93 -24.61 -5.09
N SER A 164 -26.14 -24.22 -6.09
CA SER A 164 -25.02 -25.04 -6.59
C SER A 164 -23.88 -25.18 -5.58
N VAL A 165 -23.60 -24.13 -4.79
CA VAL A 165 -22.58 -24.16 -3.72
C VAL A 165 -22.94 -25.11 -2.57
N ARG A 166 -24.22 -25.32 -2.26
CA ARG A 166 -24.63 -26.24 -1.17
C ARG A 166 -24.17 -27.67 -1.41
N LEU A 167 -24.00 -28.06 -2.67
CA LEU A 167 -23.58 -29.39 -3.09
C LEU A 167 -22.06 -29.62 -2.91
N LEU A 168 -21.29 -28.56 -2.68
CA LEU A 168 -19.83 -28.65 -2.52
C LEU A 168 -19.43 -29.06 -1.10
N ASN A 169 -18.38 -29.88 -1.02
CA ASN A 169 -17.69 -30.16 0.24
C ASN A 169 -16.91 -28.93 0.76
N SER A 170 -16.40 -29.00 1.97
CA SER A 170 -15.66 -27.89 2.60
C SER A 170 -14.36 -27.52 1.87
N ALA A 171 -13.66 -28.50 1.29
CA ALA A 171 -12.42 -28.26 0.55
C ALA A 171 -12.69 -27.51 -0.75
N ASP A 172 -13.72 -27.87 -1.50
CA ASP A 172 -14.08 -27.21 -2.76
C ASP A 172 -14.59 -25.78 -2.52
N LYS A 173 -15.36 -25.57 -1.45
CA LYS A 173 -15.72 -24.21 -0.99
C LYS A 173 -14.48 -23.39 -0.63
N CYS A 174 -13.52 -23.98 0.09
CA CYS A 174 -12.26 -23.33 0.43
C CYS A 174 -11.47 -22.94 -0.83
N PHE A 175 -11.39 -23.84 -1.82
CA PHE A 175 -10.77 -23.56 -3.10
C PHE A 175 -11.43 -22.36 -3.79
N LEU A 176 -12.76 -22.35 -3.93
CA LEU A 176 -13.48 -21.27 -4.61
C LEU A 176 -13.35 -19.92 -3.90
N ARG A 177 -13.35 -19.89 -2.55
CA ARG A 177 -13.10 -18.67 -1.77
C ARG A 177 -11.71 -18.11 -2.05
N ARG A 178 -10.69 -18.97 -1.98
CA ARG A 178 -9.30 -18.60 -2.28
C ARG A 178 -9.15 -18.10 -3.72
N HIS A 179 -9.73 -18.83 -4.68
CA HIS A 179 -9.70 -18.48 -6.10
C HIS A 179 -10.33 -17.10 -6.34
N THR A 180 -11.54 -16.88 -5.81
CA THR A 180 -12.25 -15.59 -5.97
C THR A 180 -11.46 -14.45 -5.35
N LEU A 181 -10.89 -14.62 -4.15
CA LEU A 181 -10.00 -13.61 -3.55
C LEU A 181 -8.76 -13.36 -4.42
N TYR A 182 -8.16 -14.40 -5.01
CA TYR A 182 -7.03 -14.21 -5.92
C TYR A 182 -7.42 -13.39 -7.16
N MET A 183 -8.56 -13.69 -7.78
CA MET A 183 -9.06 -12.92 -8.94
C MET A 183 -9.35 -11.47 -8.57
N ILE A 184 -9.91 -11.21 -7.38
CA ILE A 184 -10.07 -9.86 -6.84
C ILE A 184 -8.71 -9.17 -6.72
N SER A 185 -7.71 -9.83 -6.14
CA SER A 185 -6.37 -9.22 -5.96
C SER A 185 -5.74 -8.73 -7.27
N MET A 186 -6.06 -9.38 -8.39
CA MET A 186 -5.56 -9.00 -9.71
C MET A 186 -6.16 -7.70 -10.24
N LEU A 187 -7.33 -7.28 -9.75
CA LEU A 187 -7.96 -6.02 -10.16
C LEU A 187 -7.12 -4.80 -9.74
N LEU A 188 -6.26 -4.90 -8.72
CA LEU A 188 -5.34 -3.82 -8.33
C LEU A 188 -4.39 -3.39 -9.45
N TYR A 189 -4.17 -4.24 -10.46
CA TYR A 189 -3.25 -3.98 -11.55
C TYR A 189 -3.93 -3.45 -12.82
N ILE A 190 -5.19 -3.04 -12.72
CA ILE A 190 -5.94 -2.44 -13.82
C ILE A 190 -6.22 -0.97 -13.51
N ASP A 191 -5.80 -0.11 -14.44
CA ASP A 191 -6.10 1.32 -14.45
C ASP A 191 -7.35 1.61 -15.32
N SER A 192 -8.51 1.09 -14.90
CA SER A 192 -9.81 1.29 -15.58
C SER A 192 -10.88 1.73 -14.60
N LYS A 193 -11.77 2.64 -15.04
CA LYS A 193 -12.95 3.08 -14.28
C LYS A 193 -13.99 1.97 -14.14
N ASP A 194 -14.05 1.05 -15.10
CA ASP A 194 -15.03 -0.05 -15.15
C ASP A 194 -14.65 -1.21 -14.19
N LYS A 195 -13.54 -1.08 -13.46
CA LYS A 195 -13.06 -2.03 -12.45
C LYS A 195 -14.06 -2.27 -11.32
N GLU A 196 -14.90 -1.28 -11.00
CA GLU A 196 -15.91 -1.39 -9.95
C GLU A 196 -17.00 -2.42 -10.31
N GLU A 197 -17.44 -2.46 -11.59
CA GLU A 197 -18.43 -3.42 -12.05
C GLU A 197 -17.91 -4.87 -11.92
N LEU A 198 -16.65 -5.10 -12.32
CA LEU A 198 -16.00 -6.40 -12.13
C LEU A 198 -15.88 -6.79 -10.65
N LEU A 199 -15.56 -5.82 -9.79
CA LEU A 199 -15.44 -6.06 -8.36
C LEU A 199 -16.77 -6.53 -7.76
N VAL A 200 -17.90 -5.93 -8.17
CA VAL A 200 -19.25 -6.36 -7.74
C VAL A 200 -19.51 -7.82 -8.13
N LEU A 201 -19.21 -8.21 -9.37
CA LEU A 201 -19.40 -9.61 -9.81
C LEU A 201 -18.60 -10.60 -8.95
N PHE A 202 -17.36 -10.26 -8.58
CA PHE A 202 -16.57 -11.11 -7.69
C PHE A 202 -17.07 -11.08 -6.24
N VAL A 203 -17.60 -9.95 -5.74
CA VAL A 203 -18.23 -9.85 -4.41
C VAL A 203 -19.46 -10.75 -4.32
N GLU A 204 -20.30 -10.77 -5.37
CA GLU A 204 -21.46 -11.66 -5.45
C GLU A 204 -21.06 -13.13 -5.41
N ASN A 205 -20.09 -13.51 -6.24
CA ASN A 205 -19.53 -14.86 -6.25
C ASN A 205 -18.95 -15.25 -4.89
N LEU A 206 -18.16 -14.36 -4.25
CA LEU A 206 -17.57 -14.61 -2.95
C LEU A 206 -18.64 -14.75 -1.87
N SER A 207 -19.69 -13.93 -1.92
CA SER A 207 -20.81 -13.98 -0.98
C SER A 207 -21.58 -15.29 -1.10
N ASN A 208 -21.77 -15.82 -2.30
CA ASN A 208 -22.44 -17.10 -2.53
C ASN A 208 -21.66 -18.29 -1.95
N VAL A 209 -20.32 -18.22 -1.89
CA VAL A 209 -19.47 -19.31 -1.38
C VAL A 209 -19.23 -19.21 0.13
N CYS A 210 -19.43 -18.03 0.73
CA CYS A 210 -19.16 -17.75 2.13
C CYS A 210 -20.42 -17.83 3.00
N GLU A 211 -20.23 -18.03 4.30
CA GLU A 211 -21.31 -17.98 5.32
C GLU A 211 -21.70 -16.52 5.68
N GLY A 212 -21.30 -15.56 4.83
CA GLY A 212 -21.31 -14.12 5.07
C GLY A 212 -19.90 -13.53 4.91
N LEU A 213 -19.78 -12.43 4.15
CA LEU A 213 -18.48 -11.84 3.84
C LEU A 213 -17.76 -11.31 5.08
N TYR A 214 -18.49 -10.72 6.03
CA TYR A 214 -17.90 -10.18 7.24
C TYR A 214 -17.35 -11.29 8.17
N THR A 215 -18.09 -12.40 8.33
CA THR A 215 -17.61 -13.58 9.08
C THR A 215 -16.39 -14.21 8.39
N PHE A 216 -16.41 -14.28 7.06
CA PHE A 216 -15.28 -14.76 6.28
C PHE A 216 -14.05 -13.85 6.43
N TYR A 217 -14.25 -12.54 6.37
CA TYR A 217 -13.22 -11.54 6.64
C TYR A 217 -12.56 -11.74 8.01
N LEU A 218 -13.34 -11.92 9.08
CA LEU A 218 -12.80 -12.16 10.43
C LEU A 218 -11.98 -13.46 10.49
N SER A 219 -12.41 -14.49 9.75
CA SER A 219 -11.69 -15.75 9.63
C SER A 219 -10.35 -15.58 8.90
N CYS A 220 -10.33 -14.84 7.79
CA CYS A 220 -9.11 -14.47 7.07
C CYS A 220 -8.16 -13.65 7.94
N ARG A 221 -8.67 -12.63 8.63
CA ARG A 221 -7.89 -11.80 9.57
C ARG A 221 -7.26 -12.67 10.66
N ARG A 222 -8.02 -13.59 11.25
CA ARG A 222 -7.49 -14.52 12.27
C ARG A 222 -6.38 -15.39 11.69
N LEU A 223 -6.60 -16.00 10.51
CA LEU A 223 -5.60 -16.83 9.85
C LEU A 223 -4.30 -16.07 9.58
N LEU A 224 -4.39 -14.85 9.04
CA LEU A 224 -3.23 -14.00 8.78
C LEU A 224 -2.48 -13.68 10.08
N LEU A 225 -3.18 -13.39 11.17
CA LEU A 225 -2.55 -13.08 12.45
C LEU A 225 -1.90 -14.30 13.13
N THR A 226 -2.42 -15.51 12.92
CA THR A 226 -1.91 -16.72 13.58
C THR A 226 -0.94 -17.54 12.74
N SER A 227 -1.13 -17.58 11.42
CA SER A 227 -0.42 -18.49 10.50
C SER A 227 -0.38 -17.93 9.08
N PRO A 228 0.30 -16.79 8.85
CA PRO A 228 0.32 -16.16 7.53
C PRO A 228 1.02 -16.98 6.44
N ASP A 229 1.91 -17.91 6.83
CA ASP A 229 2.64 -18.82 5.96
C ASP A 229 1.86 -20.07 5.54
N THR A 230 0.62 -20.22 5.99
CA THR A 230 -0.21 -21.36 5.58
C THR A 230 -0.36 -21.36 4.06
N VAL A 231 0.07 -22.45 3.43
CA VAL A 231 -0.06 -22.65 1.98
C VAL A 231 -1.40 -23.30 1.70
N LEU A 232 -2.25 -22.60 0.96
CA LEU A 232 -3.55 -23.05 0.49
C LEU A 232 -3.47 -23.19 -1.03
N TYR A 233 -3.54 -24.43 -1.52
CA TYR A 233 -3.51 -24.74 -2.96
C TYR A 233 -2.32 -24.11 -3.71
N GLY A 234 -1.12 -24.19 -3.12
CA GLY A 234 0.12 -23.70 -3.74
C GLY A 234 0.38 -22.20 -3.59
N LYS A 235 -0.46 -21.45 -2.85
CA LYS A 235 -0.25 -20.03 -2.53
C LYS A 235 -0.28 -19.79 -1.03
N THR A 236 0.55 -18.89 -0.51
CA THR A 236 0.48 -18.48 0.91
C THR A 236 -0.80 -17.68 1.17
N ALA A 237 -1.38 -17.80 2.37
CA ALA A 237 -2.57 -17.05 2.74
C ALA A 237 -2.38 -15.53 2.55
N ALA A 238 -1.20 -15.01 2.92
CA ALA A 238 -0.88 -13.59 2.78
C ALA A 238 -0.92 -13.09 1.32
N SER A 239 -0.45 -13.87 0.35
CA SER A 239 -0.25 -13.38 -1.03
C SER A 239 -1.55 -13.04 -1.75
N PHE A 240 -2.65 -13.71 -1.42
CA PHE A 240 -3.96 -13.41 -2.02
C PHE A 240 -4.90 -12.69 -1.05
N MET A 241 -4.87 -12.99 0.25
CA MET A 241 -5.81 -12.39 1.20
C MET A 241 -5.51 -10.91 1.44
N VAL A 242 -4.23 -10.52 1.50
CA VAL A 242 -3.87 -9.13 1.78
C VAL A 242 -4.32 -8.17 0.67
N PRO A 243 -3.87 -8.35 -0.59
CA PRO A 243 -4.28 -7.45 -1.67
C PRO A 243 -5.80 -7.46 -1.92
N SER A 244 -6.44 -8.63 -1.84
CA SER A 244 -7.88 -8.73 -2.08
C SER A 244 -8.73 -8.05 -1.02
N TRP A 245 -8.43 -8.27 0.27
CA TRP A 245 -9.21 -7.64 1.35
C TRP A 245 -8.95 -6.15 1.44
N ILE A 246 -7.73 -5.67 1.18
CA ILE A 246 -7.47 -4.22 1.12
C ILE A 246 -8.31 -3.55 0.03
N GLN A 247 -8.42 -4.19 -1.14
CA GLN A 247 -9.25 -3.67 -2.22
C GLN A 247 -10.74 -3.71 -1.89
N LEU A 248 -11.23 -4.82 -1.31
CA LEU A 248 -12.61 -4.95 -0.89
C LEU A 248 -12.98 -3.92 0.19
N LEU A 249 -12.14 -3.78 1.21
CA LEU A 249 -12.34 -2.80 2.28
C LEU A 249 -12.32 -1.37 1.75
N HIS A 250 -11.40 -1.06 0.82
CA HIS A 250 -11.40 0.24 0.14
C HIS A 250 -12.71 0.49 -0.58
N TYR A 251 -13.16 -0.48 -1.38
CA TYR A 251 -14.42 -0.38 -2.11
C TYR A 251 -15.63 -0.21 -1.19
N PHE A 252 -15.74 -0.98 -0.10
CA PHE A 252 -16.82 -0.83 0.87
C PHE A 252 -16.75 0.49 1.65
N PHE A 253 -15.55 1.06 1.84
CA PHE A 253 -15.38 2.35 2.50
C PHE A 253 -15.73 3.52 1.59
N THR A 254 -15.38 3.47 0.30
CA THR A 254 -15.61 4.56 -0.65
C THR A 254 -16.99 4.51 -1.30
N SER A 255 -17.54 3.31 -1.51
CA SER A 255 -18.78 3.10 -2.25
C SER A 255 -19.95 2.96 -1.27
N HIS A 256 -20.84 3.95 -1.28
CA HIS A 256 -22.03 3.98 -0.41
C HIS A 256 -23.31 3.62 -1.18
N THR A 257 -23.24 2.63 -2.08
CA THR A 257 -24.40 2.20 -2.88
C THR A 257 -25.29 1.22 -2.11
N TYR A 258 -26.61 1.34 -2.27
CA TYR A 258 -27.61 0.52 -1.57
C TYR A 258 -27.44 -1.00 -1.82
N GLU A 259 -26.87 -1.38 -2.96
CA GLU A 259 -26.66 -2.79 -3.30
C GLU A 259 -25.57 -3.45 -2.43
N LEU A 260 -24.57 -2.69 -1.99
CA LEU A 260 -23.52 -3.19 -1.11
C LEU A 260 -24.01 -3.57 0.29
N TYR A 261 -25.19 -3.07 0.68
CA TYR A 261 -25.76 -3.29 2.00
C TYR A 261 -26.17 -4.75 2.21
N LYS A 262 -26.36 -5.49 1.11
CA LYS A 262 -26.62 -6.93 1.10
C LYS A 262 -25.39 -7.74 1.49
N PHE A 263 -24.19 -7.18 1.32
CA PHE A 263 -22.92 -7.91 1.41
C PHE A 263 -22.09 -7.51 2.62
N TRP A 264 -22.12 -6.24 3.02
CA TRP A 264 -21.24 -5.69 4.05
C TRP A 264 -21.98 -4.81 5.06
N PRO A 265 -21.72 -4.92 6.38
CA PRO A 265 -22.31 -4.03 7.37
C PRO A 265 -21.80 -2.60 7.22
N LEU A 266 -22.69 -1.61 7.29
CA LEU A 266 -22.32 -0.19 7.12
C LEU A 266 -22.30 0.65 8.40
N VAL A 267 -22.74 0.10 9.52
CA VAL A 267 -22.85 0.84 10.79
C VAL A 267 -21.51 0.87 11.54
N PHE A 268 -20.40 0.94 10.80
CA PHE A 268 -19.08 0.99 11.37
C PHE A 268 -18.70 2.44 11.65
N THR A 269 -18.25 2.70 12.88
CA THR A 269 -17.66 3.98 13.21
C THR A 269 -16.35 4.15 12.43
N HIS A 270 -15.88 5.39 12.32
CA HIS A 270 -14.63 5.67 11.63
C HIS A 270 -13.44 4.90 12.25
N GLU A 271 -13.40 4.84 13.58
CA GLU A 271 -12.44 4.06 14.38
C GLU A 271 -12.45 2.58 14.00
N TYR A 272 -13.65 2.03 13.79
CA TYR A 272 -13.82 0.63 13.45
C TYR A 272 -13.27 0.31 12.06
N TRP A 273 -13.47 1.21 11.08
CA TRP A 273 -12.87 1.08 9.76
C TRP A 273 -11.34 1.02 9.82
N ILE A 274 -10.73 1.87 10.67
CA ILE A 274 -9.28 1.83 10.89
C ILE A 274 -8.85 0.47 11.46
N ASP A 275 -9.55 -0.05 12.45
CA ASP A 275 -9.24 -1.35 13.06
C ASP A 275 -9.39 -2.53 12.09
N LEU A 276 -10.28 -2.42 11.10
CA LEU A 276 -10.42 -3.41 10.03
C LEU A 276 -9.21 -3.37 9.07
N ILE A 277 -8.73 -2.19 8.71
CA ILE A 277 -7.69 -2.05 7.68
C ILE A 277 -6.29 -2.32 8.23
N CYS A 278 -6.00 -1.85 9.46
CA CYS A 278 -4.68 -1.90 10.09
C CYS A 278 -3.95 -3.27 10.00
N PRO A 279 -4.59 -4.42 10.28
CA PRO A 279 -3.93 -5.72 10.19
C PRO A 279 -3.30 -6.00 8.83
N PHE A 280 -3.96 -5.61 7.73
CA PHE A 280 -3.49 -5.84 6.37
C PHE A 280 -2.41 -4.85 5.96
N VAL A 281 -2.57 -3.58 6.35
CA VAL A 281 -1.54 -2.56 6.15
C VAL A 281 -0.23 -2.94 6.82
N TYR A 282 -0.27 -3.53 8.03
CA TYR A 282 0.94 -3.98 8.71
C TYR A 282 1.72 -5.04 7.93
N PHE A 283 1.04 -5.91 7.17
CA PHE A 283 1.71 -6.87 6.28
C PHE A 283 2.43 -6.18 5.12
N LEU A 284 1.89 -5.07 4.63
CA LEU A 284 2.42 -4.37 3.46
C LEU A 284 3.51 -3.37 3.80
N LEU A 285 3.46 -2.78 4.99
CA LEU A 285 4.46 -1.82 5.43
C LEU A 285 5.67 -2.47 6.11
N ASP A 286 5.57 -3.72 6.57
CA ASP A 286 6.71 -4.47 7.15
C ASP A 286 7.62 -5.09 6.06
N GLY A 287 8.01 -4.30 5.06
CA GLY A 287 8.89 -4.74 3.96
C GLY A 287 10.30 -5.16 4.41
N SER A 288 10.68 -4.86 5.66
CA SER A 288 11.98 -5.19 6.24
C SER A 288 11.99 -6.51 7.05
N GLY A 289 10.84 -7.19 7.18
CA GLY A 289 10.69 -8.40 7.99
C GLY A 289 11.08 -8.19 9.46
N ARG A 290 10.96 -6.96 9.96
CA ARG A 290 11.42 -6.57 11.30
C ARG A 290 10.38 -6.84 12.36
N ASN A 291 9.10 -7.01 12.02
CA ASN A 291 8.12 -7.49 12.98
C ASN A 291 8.40 -8.95 13.32
N PRO A 292 8.67 -9.33 14.58
CA PRO A 292 8.83 -10.73 14.96
C PRO A 292 7.61 -11.60 14.62
N ARG A 293 6.41 -11.03 14.42
CA ARG A 293 5.22 -11.76 13.94
C ARG A 293 5.26 -12.11 12.44
N PHE A 294 6.00 -11.36 11.62
CA PHE A 294 6.08 -11.54 10.16
C PHE A 294 7.50 -11.84 9.67
N ARG A 295 8.48 -11.87 10.57
CA ARG A 295 9.90 -12.21 10.34
C ARG A 295 10.11 -13.59 9.71
N ASN A 296 9.16 -14.50 9.90
CA ASN A 296 9.17 -15.85 9.33
C ASN A 296 8.35 -15.97 8.04
N CYS A 297 7.73 -14.88 7.58
CA CYS A 297 6.81 -14.97 6.47
C CYS A 297 7.58 -15.27 5.18
N LYS A 298 7.37 -16.45 4.58
CA LYS A 298 7.95 -16.88 3.30
C LYS A 298 7.42 -16.09 2.10
N VAL A 299 6.81 -14.92 2.32
CA VAL A 299 6.32 -14.02 1.26
C VAL A 299 7.47 -13.67 0.31
N GLY A 300 8.68 -13.42 0.83
CA GLY A 300 9.88 -13.20 0.02
C GLY A 300 10.34 -14.41 -0.82
N LEU A 301 9.85 -15.62 -0.56
CA LEU A 301 10.18 -16.82 -1.35
C LEU A 301 9.21 -17.06 -2.52
N MET A 302 7.91 -16.74 -2.37
CA MET A 302 6.95 -16.88 -3.47
C MET A 302 6.94 -15.69 -4.45
N ASP A 303 7.32 -14.51 -3.96
CA ASP A 303 7.49 -13.33 -4.82
C ASP A 303 8.64 -13.48 -5.81
N SER A 304 9.61 -14.38 -5.62
CA SER A 304 10.68 -14.58 -6.60
C SER A 304 10.19 -15.09 -7.98
N SER A 305 9.01 -15.73 -8.02
CA SER A 305 8.37 -16.19 -9.25
C SER A 305 7.38 -15.16 -9.82
N GLU A 306 6.69 -14.38 -8.98
CA GLU A 306 5.72 -13.35 -9.40
C GLU A 306 6.40 -11.98 -9.70
N GLN A 307 7.49 -11.62 -9.00
CA GLN A 307 8.33 -10.43 -9.27
C GLN A 307 9.05 -10.50 -10.63
N LYS A 308 9.33 -11.71 -11.14
CA LYS A 308 9.91 -11.88 -12.48
C LYS A 308 8.98 -11.42 -13.60
N VAL A 309 7.66 -11.40 -13.35
CA VAL A 309 6.65 -11.07 -14.36
C VAL A 309 6.21 -9.61 -14.22
N HIS A 310 6.12 -9.07 -13.00
CA HIS A 310 5.78 -7.67 -12.76
C HIS A 310 6.51 -7.13 -11.51
N PRO A 311 7.70 -6.51 -11.66
CA PRO A 311 8.45 -5.95 -10.54
C PRO A 311 7.70 -4.84 -9.78
N ASP A 312 6.67 -4.25 -10.41
CA ASP A 312 5.88 -3.13 -9.86
C ASP A 312 4.67 -3.54 -9.01
N ARG A 313 4.42 -4.84 -8.78
CA ARG A 313 3.22 -5.26 -8.03
C ARG A 313 3.24 -4.83 -6.57
N TYR A 314 4.40 -4.98 -5.93
CA TYR A 314 4.58 -4.60 -4.54
C TYR A 314 4.52 -3.07 -4.37
N SER A 315 5.14 -2.32 -5.29
CA SER A 315 5.11 -0.85 -5.26
C SER A 315 3.68 -0.32 -5.48
N ARG A 316 2.94 -0.85 -6.45
CA ARG A 316 1.52 -0.49 -6.68
C ARG A 316 0.64 -0.81 -5.47
N LEU A 317 0.84 -1.97 -4.83
CA LEU A 317 0.07 -2.35 -3.65
C LEU A 317 0.40 -1.48 -2.43
N ARG A 318 1.69 -1.15 -2.23
CA ARG A 318 2.14 -0.21 -1.20
C ARG A 318 1.54 1.18 -1.42
N GLN A 319 1.59 1.67 -2.66
CA GLN A 319 1.01 2.94 -3.10
C GLN A 319 -0.50 2.99 -2.80
N PHE A 320 -1.25 2.00 -3.29
CA PHE A 320 -2.69 1.88 -3.05
C PHE A 320 -3.03 1.87 -1.56
N SER A 321 -2.20 1.22 -0.74
CA SER A 321 -2.41 1.16 0.71
C SER A 321 -2.17 2.49 1.39
N MET A 322 -1.14 3.23 0.98
CA MET A 322 -0.91 4.60 1.47
C MET A 322 -2.05 5.54 1.06
N ASP A 323 -2.51 5.47 -0.19
CA ASP A 323 -3.63 6.28 -0.69
C ASP A 323 -4.94 5.97 0.07
N PHE A 324 -5.16 4.70 0.41
CA PHE A 324 -6.30 4.29 1.23
C PHE A 324 -6.17 4.81 2.67
N ILE A 325 -5.00 4.71 3.30
CA ILE A 325 -4.74 5.28 4.64
C ILE A 325 -5.00 6.78 4.61
N GLU A 326 -4.44 7.51 3.65
CA GLU A 326 -4.68 8.95 3.52
C GLU A 326 -6.19 9.24 3.42
N SER A 327 -6.90 8.54 2.54
CA SER A 327 -8.35 8.70 2.34
C SER A 327 -9.17 8.42 3.59
N LEU A 328 -8.74 7.44 4.39
CA LEU A 328 -9.38 7.07 5.65
C LEU A 328 -9.33 8.24 6.64
N PHE A 329 -8.15 8.79 6.87
CA PHE A 329 -7.93 9.85 7.86
C PHE A 329 -8.29 11.26 7.34
N LYS A 330 -8.38 11.48 6.03
CA LYS A 330 -8.72 12.80 5.45
C LYS A 330 -10.13 13.30 5.80
N ARG A 331 -11.09 12.39 6.00
CA ARG A 331 -12.51 12.74 6.17
C ARG A 331 -12.89 13.24 7.57
N TYR A 332 -12.08 12.98 8.60
CA TYR A 332 -12.47 13.19 10.01
C TYR A 332 -11.38 13.90 10.83
N PRO A 333 -11.23 15.23 10.69
CA PRO A 333 -10.26 15.98 11.49
C PRO A 333 -10.65 15.98 12.97
N CYS A 334 -9.64 15.85 13.85
CA CYS A 334 -9.79 15.91 15.31
C CYS A 334 -10.83 14.95 15.93
N SER A 335 -11.06 13.78 15.34
CA SER A 335 -12.05 12.80 15.83
C SER A 335 -11.45 11.69 16.70
N LEU A 336 -10.17 11.34 16.50
CA LEU A 336 -9.58 10.18 17.19
C LEU A 336 -9.16 10.57 18.61
N GLN A 337 -9.93 10.09 19.59
CA GLN A 337 -9.75 10.40 21.00
C GLN A 337 -8.51 9.74 21.60
N PHE A 338 -8.02 10.28 22.71
CA PHE A 338 -6.86 9.74 23.43
C PHE A 338 -7.05 8.26 23.80
N ALA A 339 -8.24 7.88 24.29
CA ALA A 339 -8.54 6.51 24.71
C ALA A 339 -8.55 5.49 23.55
N TRP A 340 -8.69 5.95 22.30
CA TRP A 340 -8.62 5.09 21.13
C TRP A 340 -7.19 4.61 20.89
N TRP A 341 -6.16 5.39 21.26
CA TRP A 341 -4.76 5.05 21.02
C TRP A 341 -4.24 4.00 22.00
N ASP A 342 -4.10 2.76 21.52
CA ASP A 342 -3.50 1.65 22.25
C ASP A 342 -2.15 1.21 21.63
N PRO A 343 -1.36 0.36 22.32
CA PRO A 343 -0.08 -0.11 21.78
C PRO A 343 -0.17 -0.86 20.45
N HIS A 344 -1.35 -1.38 20.06
CA HIS A 344 -1.53 -2.05 18.78
C HIS A 344 -1.74 -1.06 17.63
N ARG A 345 -2.48 0.03 17.87
CA ARG A 345 -2.72 1.11 16.88
C ARG A 345 -1.50 1.99 16.68
N PHE A 346 -0.69 2.16 17.72
CA PHE A 346 0.62 2.82 17.59
C PHE A 346 1.56 2.12 16.60
N LYS A 347 1.39 0.82 16.35
CA LYS A 347 2.19 0.10 15.36
C LYS A 347 2.04 0.67 13.95
N LEU A 348 0.88 1.22 13.60
CA LEU A 348 0.69 1.87 12.31
C LEU A 348 1.67 3.02 12.12
N LEU A 349 1.78 3.87 13.14
CA LEU A 349 2.72 4.99 13.14
C LEU A 349 4.17 4.52 13.14
N GLU A 350 4.50 3.46 13.88
CA GLU A 350 5.85 2.85 13.88
C GLU A 350 6.22 2.31 12.49
N TYR A 351 5.29 1.66 11.77
CA TYR A 351 5.56 1.19 10.41
C TYR A 351 5.71 2.31 9.41
N LEU A 352 4.83 3.31 9.46
CA LEU A 352 4.93 4.47 8.59
C LEU A 352 6.24 5.25 8.85
N GLU A 353 6.67 5.36 10.10
CA GLU A 353 7.96 5.94 10.47
C GLU A 353 9.13 5.15 9.87
N VAL A 354 9.09 3.81 9.92
CA VAL A 354 10.11 2.97 9.27
C VAL A 354 10.17 3.25 7.76
N VAL A 355 9.03 3.41 7.09
CA VAL A 355 8.99 3.79 5.66
C VAL A 355 9.53 5.20 5.44
N ALA A 356 9.11 6.16 6.27
CA ALA A 356 9.51 7.56 6.18
C ALA A 356 11.02 7.78 6.43
N THR A 357 11.70 6.80 7.01
CA THR A 357 13.13 6.83 7.36
C THR A 357 13.97 5.82 6.57
N GLU A 358 13.43 5.26 5.48
CA GLU A 358 14.19 4.43 4.54
C GLU A 358 15.36 5.23 3.93
N PRO A 359 16.55 4.62 3.76
CA PRO A 359 17.71 5.31 3.21
C PRO A 359 17.47 5.71 1.76
N VAL A 360 17.87 6.94 1.41
CA VAL A 360 17.69 7.52 0.09
C VAL A 360 19.05 7.67 -0.59
N SER A 361 19.17 7.18 -1.82
CA SER A 361 20.38 7.31 -2.65
C SER A 361 20.36 8.52 -3.57
N ASP A 362 19.19 9.10 -3.82
CA ASP A 362 18.95 10.12 -4.85
C ASP A 362 18.74 11.51 -4.24
N GLU A 363 18.92 12.56 -5.03
CA GLU A 363 18.73 13.95 -4.57
C GLU A 363 17.26 14.26 -4.23
N THR A 364 16.31 13.56 -4.86
CA THR A 364 14.87 13.71 -4.63
C THR A 364 14.35 12.60 -3.72
N LEU A 365 13.55 12.98 -2.73
CA LEU A 365 12.83 12.03 -1.89
C LEU A 365 11.88 11.16 -2.75
N PRO A 366 11.98 9.83 -2.67
CA PRO A 366 11.04 8.94 -3.34
C PRO A 366 9.59 9.21 -2.93
N ASN A 367 8.65 9.11 -3.88
CA ASN A 367 7.22 9.40 -3.65
C ASN A 367 6.63 8.65 -2.46
N HIS A 368 7.01 7.37 -2.27
CA HIS A 368 6.51 6.55 -1.17
C HIS A 368 6.96 7.03 0.21
N ILE A 369 8.14 7.67 0.32
CA ILE A 369 8.62 8.28 1.57
C ILE A 369 7.80 9.53 1.86
N THR A 370 7.62 10.40 0.86
CA THR A 370 6.82 11.63 0.99
C THR A 370 5.37 11.32 1.36
N GLN A 371 4.78 10.28 0.78
CA GLN A 371 3.44 9.81 1.12
C GLN A 371 3.34 9.22 2.53
N ALA A 372 4.36 8.47 2.99
CA ALA A 372 4.38 7.97 4.36
C ALA A 372 4.39 9.12 5.37
N ILE A 373 5.21 10.14 5.12
CA ILE A 373 5.22 11.38 5.93
C ILE A 373 3.83 12.04 5.92
N GLY A 374 3.25 12.23 4.73
CA GLY A 374 1.91 12.81 4.59
C GLY A 374 0.81 12.01 5.30
N CYS A 375 0.87 10.67 5.27
CA CYS A 375 -0.04 9.81 6.01
C CYS A 375 0.10 10.01 7.53
N ILE A 376 1.33 10.10 8.06
CA ILE A 376 1.55 10.35 9.49
C ILE A 376 1.00 11.72 9.88
N GLU A 377 1.29 12.76 9.10
CA GLU A 377 0.75 14.10 9.35
C GLU A 377 -0.79 14.10 9.34
N GLN A 378 -1.41 13.37 8.40
CA GLN A 378 -2.86 13.25 8.32
C GLN A 378 -3.45 12.47 9.51
N ILE A 379 -2.81 11.38 9.95
CA ILE A 379 -3.24 10.62 11.14
C ILE A 379 -3.16 11.50 12.40
N VAL A 380 -2.06 12.24 12.55
CA VAL A 380 -1.87 13.18 13.65
C VAL A 380 -2.94 14.28 13.58
N SER A 381 -3.20 14.85 12.41
CA SER A 381 -4.23 15.89 12.25
C SER A 381 -5.66 15.38 12.50
N SER A 382 -5.91 14.09 12.29
CA SER A 382 -7.20 13.44 12.58
C SER A 382 -7.40 13.14 14.06
N SER A 383 -6.35 13.24 14.87
CA SER A 383 -6.39 13.02 16.31
C SER A 383 -6.78 14.27 17.08
N THR A 384 -7.46 14.10 18.22
CA THR A 384 -7.78 15.20 19.15
C THR A 384 -6.51 15.88 19.67
N TYR A 385 -6.60 17.10 20.20
CA TYR A 385 -5.41 17.80 20.67
C TYR A 385 -4.65 17.04 21.76
N LEU A 386 -5.37 16.43 22.71
CA LEU A 386 -4.78 15.56 23.73
C LEU A 386 -4.09 14.33 23.12
N ALA A 387 -4.74 13.65 22.18
CA ALA A 387 -4.17 12.48 21.49
C ALA A 387 -2.92 12.83 20.68
N ARG A 388 -2.87 14.00 20.03
CA ARG A 388 -1.68 14.48 19.32
C ARG A 388 -0.47 14.61 20.24
N PHE A 389 -0.65 15.17 21.44
CA PHE A 389 0.44 15.23 22.43
C PHE A 389 0.90 13.84 22.84
N HIS A 390 -0.02 12.90 23.01
CA HIS A 390 0.33 11.51 23.27
C HIS A 390 1.20 10.90 22.17
N ILE A 391 0.84 11.13 20.90
CA ILE A 391 1.59 10.66 19.74
C ILE A 391 2.98 11.30 19.68
N TYR A 392 3.09 12.62 19.86
CA TYR A 392 4.39 13.30 19.86
C TYR A 392 5.29 12.82 20.99
N ALA A 393 4.74 12.61 22.19
CA ALA A 393 5.49 12.07 23.33
C ALA A 393 6.03 10.66 23.04
N LYS A 394 5.24 9.83 22.32
CA LYS A 394 5.65 8.50 21.87
C LYS A 394 6.82 8.57 20.87
N PHE A 395 6.69 9.37 19.82
CA PHE A 395 7.76 9.53 18.80
C PHE A 395 9.06 10.09 19.38
N LEU A 396 8.98 11.01 20.35
CA LEU A 396 10.15 11.65 20.94
C LEU A 396 10.80 10.86 22.08
N GLY A 397 10.12 9.81 22.56
CA GLY A 397 10.54 9.01 23.72
C GLY A 397 11.86 8.26 23.51
N PRO A 398 12.57 7.90 24.60
CA PRO A 398 13.92 7.32 24.56
C PRO A 398 13.99 5.84 24.14
N THR A 399 13.01 5.30 23.40
CA THR A 399 12.85 3.84 23.18
C THR A 399 13.30 3.31 21.81
N GLN A 400 14.06 4.06 21.02
CA GLN A 400 14.51 3.60 19.70
C GLN A 400 15.99 3.23 19.71
N ASN A 401 16.31 2.00 19.34
CA ASN A 401 17.68 1.49 19.20
C ASN A 401 18.52 2.25 18.14
N ARG A 402 17.90 3.16 17.35
CA ARG A 402 18.51 4.18 16.51
C ARG A 402 17.50 5.32 16.32
N VAL A 403 17.89 6.57 16.59
CA VAL A 403 17.04 7.76 16.41
C VAL A 403 17.35 8.37 15.05
N HIS A 404 16.35 8.57 14.20
CA HIS A 404 16.55 9.30 12.94
C HIS A 404 16.41 10.81 13.21
N HIS A 405 17.52 11.56 13.13
CA HIS A 405 17.58 13.00 13.44
C HIS A 405 16.64 13.86 12.61
N GLY A 406 16.55 13.61 11.29
CA GLY A 406 15.61 14.32 10.42
C GLY A 406 14.14 14.15 10.84
N TRP A 407 13.70 12.90 11.03
CA TRP A 407 12.38 12.57 11.57
C TRP A 407 12.11 13.22 12.93
N ARG A 408 13.07 13.16 13.87
CA ARG A 408 12.94 13.83 15.17
C ARG A 408 12.73 15.34 15.02
N GLY A 409 13.50 16.00 14.16
CA GLY A 409 13.34 17.42 13.85
C GLY A 409 11.97 17.75 13.24
N HIS A 410 11.48 16.87 12.36
CA HIS A 410 10.15 16.98 11.77
C HIS A 410 9.05 16.88 12.83
N VAL A 411 9.09 15.89 13.74
CA VAL A 411 8.13 15.75 14.84
C VAL A 411 8.13 16.97 15.78
N ILE A 412 9.31 17.54 16.09
CA ILE A 412 9.42 18.78 16.88
C ILE A 412 8.71 19.93 16.15
N THR A 413 8.87 20.02 14.83
CA THR A 413 8.22 21.05 14.01
C THR A 413 6.69 20.88 13.99
N LEU A 414 6.18 19.66 13.86
CA LEU A 414 4.75 19.37 13.96
C LEU A 414 4.18 19.78 15.33
N PHE A 415 4.88 19.43 16.41
CA PHE A 415 4.50 19.84 17.77
C PHE A 415 4.47 21.36 17.91
N LYS A 416 5.48 22.08 17.40
CA LYS A 416 5.53 23.55 17.40
C LYS A 416 4.32 24.15 16.65
N ASN A 417 4.00 23.63 15.47
CA ASN A 417 2.88 24.11 14.65
C ASN A 417 1.53 23.84 15.32
N HIS A 418 1.39 22.68 15.96
CA HIS A 418 0.20 22.36 16.75
C HIS A 418 0.05 23.31 17.94
N LEU A 419 1.13 23.52 18.71
CA LEU A 419 1.15 24.48 19.82
C LEU A 419 0.81 25.90 19.33
N HIS A 420 1.32 26.29 18.16
CA HIS A 420 1.00 27.59 17.57
C HIS A 420 -0.48 27.77 17.31
N SER A 421 -1.11 26.78 16.70
CA SER A 421 -2.54 26.78 16.39
C SER A 421 -3.38 26.91 17.67
N LEU A 422 -2.98 26.25 18.76
CA LEU A 422 -3.66 26.34 20.06
C LEU A 422 -3.49 27.71 20.72
N VAL A 423 -2.30 28.32 20.62
CA VAL A 423 -2.08 29.68 21.15
C VAL A 423 -2.91 30.70 20.38
N GLN A 424 -3.05 30.54 19.05
CA GLN A 424 -3.89 31.40 18.23
C GLN A 424 -5.39 31.24 18.54
N SER A 425 -5.88 30.01 18.72
CA SER A 425 -7.30 29.82 19.06
C SER A 425 -7.68 30.47 20.40
N ILE A 426 -6.74 30.54 21.35
CA ILE A 426 -6.93 31.27 22.61
C ILE A 426 -6.95 32.79 22.41
N SER A 427 -6.18 33.34 21.45
CA SER A 427 -6.24 34.79 21.18
C SER A 427 -7.53 35.21 20.50
N ASP A 428 -8.10 34.34 19.67
CA ASP A 428 -9.29 34.64 18.89
C ASP A 428 -10.60 34.39 19.68
N SER A 429 -10.55 33.52 20.70
CA SER A 429 -11.71 33.10 21.51
C SER A 429 -12.18 34.09 22.59
N LYS A 430 -12.04 35.42 22.37
CA LYS A 430 -12.85 36.41 23.12
C LYS A 430 -14.37 36.26 22.89
N ALA A 431 -14.76 35.36 21.99
CA ALA A 431 -16.12 34.81 21.85
C ALA A 431 -16.06 33.29 22.03
N GLN A 432 -16.23 32.77 23.25
CA GLN A 432 -16.36 31.33 23.48
C GLN A 432 -17.80 30.89 23.21
N SER A 433 -18.00 30.09 22.17
CA SER A 433 -18.99 29.02 22.20
C SER A 433 -18.39 27.83 22.95
N GLU A 434 -19.18 27.17 23.79
CA GLU A 434 -18.82 25.96 24.52
C GLU A 434 -18.14 24.92 23.61
N VAL A 435 -16.85 24.64 23.84
CA VAL A 435 -16.19 23.52 23.19
C VAL A 435 -16.77 22.26 23.84
N THR A 436 -17.61 21.53 23.09
CA THR A 436 -18.32 20.32 23.54
C THR A 436 -17.41 19.13 23.86
N ASP A 437 -16.14 19.15 23.42
CA ASP A 437 -15.16 18.08 23.67
C ASP A 437 -13.92 18.62 24.43
N PRO A 438 -13.67 18.18 25.68
CA PRO A 438 -12.53 18.63 26.47
C PRO A 438 -11.17 18.28 25.86
N GLU A 439 -11.07 17.21 25.06
CA GLU A 439 -9.80 16.81 24.42
C GLU A 439 -9.36 17.77 23.31
N ASN A 440 -10.31 18.49 22.71
CA ASN A 440 -10.10 19.48 21.65
C ASN A 440 -10.05 20.91 22.19
N SER A 441 -9.73 21.07 23.47
CA SER A 441 -9.53 22.37 24.10
C SER A 441 -8.05 22.71 24.26
N ALA A 442 -7.73 24.00 24.35
CA ALA A 442 -6.39 24.46 24.69
C ALA A 442 -5.91 23.98 26.08
N ASN A 443 -6.82 23.52 26.94
CA ASN A 443 -6.48 22.95 28.25
C ASN A 443 -5.73 21.62 28.12
N SER A 444 -5.81 20.93 26.98
CA SER A 444 -4.99 19.73 26.68
C SER A 444 -3.48 19.98 26.83
N CYS A 445 -3.03 21.23 26.71
CA CYS A 445 -1.63 21.61 26.92
C CYS A 445 -1.13 21.41 28.37
N TYR A 446 -2.04 21.28 29.35
CA TYR A 446 -1.68 21.00 30.75
C TYR A 446 -1.43 19.52 31.03
N SER A 447 -1.57 18.66 30.01
CA SER A 447 -1.34 17.22 30.12
C SER A 447 0.10 16.86 30.50
N GLU A 448 0.28 15.67 31.07
CA GLU A 448 1.60 15.13 31.42
C GLU A 448 2.46 14.85 30.18
N ASP A 449 1.83 14.53 29.05
CA ASP A 449 2.55 14.27 27.79
C ASP A 449 3.25 15.53 27.27
N VAL A 450 2.69 16.73 27.45
CA VAL A 450 3.39 17.99 27.12
C VAL A 450 4.65 18.17 27.96
N LYS A 451 4.60 17.84 29.25
CA LYS A 451 5.80 17.91 30.12
C LYS A 451 6.87 16.93 29.64
N ARG A 452 6.47 15.71 29.26
CA ARG A 452 7.36 14.69 28.71
C ARG A 452 7.98 15.13 27.38
N ILE A 453 7.18 15.70 26.47
CA ILE A 453 7.66 16.23 25.19
C ILE A 453 8.76 17.25 25.42
N PHE A 454 8.53 18.27 26.24
CA PHE A 454 9.54 19.29 26.51
C PHE A 454 10.82 18.71 27.14
N LYS A 455 10.67 17.78 28.09
CA LYS A 455 11.80 17.05 28.66
C LYS A 455 12.59 16.29 27.59
N TYR A 456 11.90 15.54 26.72
CA TYR A 456 12.55 14.75 25.69
C TYR A 456 13.23 15.62 24.63
N ILE A 457 12.60 16.70 24.17
CA ILE A 457 13.17 17.62 23.18
C ILE A 457 14.46 18.25 23.71
N PHE A 458 14.47 18.67 24.97
CA PHE A 458 15.60 19.37 25.58
C PHE A 458 16.48 18.43 26.43
N THR A 459 16.64 17.17 26.01
CA THR A 459 17.66 16.26 26.53
C THR A 459 18.79 16.16 25.50
N TYR A 460 19.99 16.61 25.86
CA TYR A 460 21.19 16.53 25.02
C TYR A 460 22.44 16.27 25.88
N PRO A 461 23.35 15.36 25.49
CA PRO A 461 23.26 14.47 24.32
C PRO A 461 22.16 13.40 24.47
N LEU A 462 21.78 12.75 23.36
CA LEU A 462 20.78 11.66 23.40
C LEU A 462 21.38 10.41 24.07
N PRO A 463 20.64 9.69 24.94
CA PRO A 463 21.17 8.55 25.71
C PRO A 463 21.74 7.39 24.88
N SER A 464 21.29 7.24 23.64
CA SER A 464 21.69 6.17 22.70
C SER A 464 22.66 6.63 21.62
N SER A 465 23.03 7.92 21.58
CA SER A 465 24.00 8.48 20.63
C SER A 465 25.41 8.29 21.21
N SER A 466 25.97 7.09 21.04
CA SER A 466 27.40 6.90 21.28
C SER A 466 28.16 7.39 20.03
N GLN A 467 28.68 8.62 20.09
CA GLN A 467 29.58 9.21 19.09
C GLN A 467 28.98 9.60 17.72
N GLU A 468 27.73 10.07 17.65
CA GLU A 468 27.26 10.67 16.38
C GLU A 468 27.82 12.10 16.21
N ASP A 469 28.19 12.47 14.97
CA ASP A 469 28.71 13.81 14.65
C ASP A 469 27.57 14.84 14.81
N LEU A 470 27.87 16.00 15.41
CA LEU A 470 26.94 17.12 15.62
C LEU A 470 26.22 17.54 14.32
N ILE A 471 26.82 17.23 13.16
CA ILE A 471 26.28 17.46 11.82
C ILE A 471 25.01 16.66 11.58
N ASP A 472 25.00 15.38 11.94
CA ASP A 472 23.84 14.50 11.73
C ASP A 472 22.69 14.92 12.66
N GLU A 473 23.04 15.40 13.87
CA GLU A 473 22.11 15.90 14.88
C GLU A 473 21.59 17.32 14.59
N SER A 474 22.21 18.07 13.68
CA SER A 474 21.94 19.50 13.46
C SER A 474 20.46 19.81 13.14
N SER A 475 19.79 18.92 12.42
CA SER A 475 18.39 19.08 11.99
C SER A 475 17.41 19.16 13.17
N TRP A 476 17.51 18.24 14.14
CA TRP A 476 16.61 18.24 15.30
C TRP A 476 17.02 19.29 16.33
N LEU A 477 18.32 19.58 16.46
CA LEU A 477 18.83 20.65 17.34
C LEU A 477 18.31 22.03 16.89
N LEU A 478 18.38 22.32 15.59
CA LEU A 478 17.79 23.55 15.03
C LEU A 478 16.29 23.60 15.27
N SER A 479 15.58 22.48 15.13
CA SER A 479 14.13 22.41 15.39
C SER A 479 13.80 22.68 16.86
N ALA A 480 14.58 22.13 17.80
CA ALA A 480 14.44 22.33 19.23
C ALA A 480 14.69 23.80 19.63
N LEU A 481 15.77 24.41 19.11
CA LEU A 481 16.05 25.83 19.35
C LEU A 481 14.96 26.73 18.75
N ASN A 482 14.47 26.44 17.55
CA ASN A 482 13.36 27.17 16.94
C ASN A 482 12.07 27.09 17.76
N LEU A 483 11.75 25.92 18.33
CA LEU A 483 10.64 25.78 19.27
C LEU A 483 10.85 26.66 20.52
N ALA A 484 12.05 26.65 21.10
CA ALA A 484 12.36 27.48 22.27
C ALA A 484 12.22 28.98 21.97
N MET A 485 12.78 29.45 20.85
CA MET A 485 12.64 30.84 20.39
C MET A 485 11.16 31.21 20.23
N TYR A 486 10.38 30.35 19.57
CA TYR A 486 8.94 30.56 19.41
C TYR A 486 8.24 30.75 20.76
N VAL A 487 8.50 29.88 21.73
CA VAL A 487 7.90 29.95 23.06
C VAL A 487 8.27 31.26 23.77
N PHE A 488 9.55 31.64 23.80
CA PHE A 488 9.98 32.89 24.47
C PHE A 488 9.46 34.15 23.77
N MET A 489 9.44 34.17 22.44
CA MET A 489 8.86 35.27 21.68
C MET A 489 7.36 35.42 21.93
N LYS A 490 6.62 34.31 21.97
CA LYS A 490 5.18 34.32 22.25
C LYS A 490 4.88 34.69 23.70
N PHE A 491 5.69 34.25 24.66
CA PHE A 491 5.57 34.69 26.04
C PHE A 491 5.74 36.21 26.17
N LYS A 492 6.70 36.81 25.45
CA LYS A 492 6.93 38.26 25.45
C LYS A 492 5.81 39.05 24.75
N SER A 493 5.33 38.56 23.61
CA SER A 493 4.34 39.27 22.78
C SER A 493 2.88 39.04 23.23
N TYR A 494 2.57 37.88 23.79
CA TYR A 494 1.23 37.48 24.23
C TYR A 494 1.31 36.64 25.52
N PRO A 495 1.48 37.30 26.68
CA PRO A 495 1.55 36.60 27.96
C PRO A 495 0.17 36.04 28.34
N SER A 496 -0.02 34.75 28.12
CA SER A 496 -1.22 34.00 28.55
C SER A 496 -0.90 33.04 29.69
N PRO A 497 -1.89 32.60 30.49
CA PRO A 497 -1.68 31.57 31.52
C PRO A 497 -1.07 30.29 30.96
N LEU A 498 -1.44 29.92 29.74
CA LEU A 498 -0.87 28.80 29.02
C LEU A 498 0.62 29.02 28.69
N MET A 499 0.97 30.15 28.08
CA MET A 499 2.37 30.45 27.74
C MET A 499 3.25 30.57 28.99
N SER A 500 2.72 31.15 30.08
CA SER A 500 3.40 31.19 31.38
C SER A 500 3.65 29.78 31.92
N TYR A 501 2.67 28.88 31.82
CA TYR A 501 2.83 27.48 32.21
C TYR A 501 3.90 26.77 31.36
N ILE A 502 3.91 26.95 30.04
CA ILE A 502 4.90 26.33 29.16
C ILE A 502 6.32 26.84 29.46
N VAL A 503 6.50 28.15 29.64
CA VAL A 503 7.79 28.71 30.04
C VAL A 503 8.21 28.15 31.40
N LYS A 504 7.29 28.07 32.37
CA LYS A 504 7.54 27.42 33.66
C LYS A 504 7.93 25.96 33.47
N LEU A 505 7.28 25.19 32.60
CA LEU A 505 7.68 23.81 32.33
C LEU A 505 9.13 23.75 31.88
N MET A 506 9.51 24.56 30.89
CA MET A 506 10.87 24.59 30.32
C MET A 506 11.93 25.01 31.34
N THR A 507 11.58 25.88 32.29
CA THR A 507 12.54 26.61 33.12
C THR A 507 12.50 26.30 34.61
N ASN A 508 11.42 25.70 35.12
CA ASN A 508 11.27 25.39 36.54
C ASN A 508 12.15 24.22 36.96
N THR A 509 12.56 24.30 38.23
CA THR A 509 13.34 23.30 38.92
C THR A 509 12.63 23.00 40.24
N SER A 510 12.40 21.72 40.53
CA SER A 510 12.15 21.28 41.91
C SER A 510 13.52 21.15 42.58
N ASP A 511 13.72 21.84 43.72
CA ASP A 511 14.86 21.72 44.64
C ASP A 511 16.27 21.58 43.99
N ARG A 512 16.96 22.72 43.85
CA ARG A 512 18.42 22.84 43.61
C ARG A 512 18.99 22.17 42.34
N ARG A 513 18.18 21.56 41.48
CA ARG A 513 18.64 21.01 40.18
C ARG A 513 18.63 22.07 39.09
N ILE A 514 19.50 21.95 38.09
CA ILE A 514 19.49 22.79 36.88
C ILE A 514 18.26 22.41 36.05
N SER A 515 17.58 23.37 35.42
CA SER A 515 16.44 23.06 34.53
C SER A 515 16.94 22.29 33.32
N TYR A 516 16.15 21.34 32.81
CA TYR A 516 16.56 20.54 31.65
C TYR A 516 16.86 21.41 30.42
N PHE A 517 16.18 22.56 30.25
CA PHE A 517 16.50 23.51 29.19
C PHE A 517 17.86 24.22 29.39
N SER A 518 18.20 24.58 30.63
CA SER A 518 19.52 25.15 30.95
C SER A 518 20.63 24.12 30.75
N GLU A 519 20.41 22.87 31.15
CA GLU A 519 21.34 21.76 30.93
C GLU A 519 21.56 21.51 29.43
N PHE A 520 20.47 21.48 28.65
CA PHE A 520 20.51 21.42 27.20
C PHE A 520 21.38 22.51 26.58
N LEU A 521 21.16 23.78 26.94
CA LEU A 521 21.95 24.89 26.40
C LEU A 521 23.43 24.80 26.79
N CYS A 522 23.75 24.42 28.03
CA CYS A 522 25.12 24.27 28.49
C CYS A 522 25.85 23.15 27.72
N ASN A 523 25.22 21.99 27.59
CA ASN A 523 25.81 20.84 26.91
C ASN A 523 25.98 21.10 25.41
N LEU A 524 24.97 21.70 24.77
CA LEU A 524 25.03 22.06 23.35
C LEU A 524 26.13 23.09 23.08
N LYS A 525 26.27 24.11 23.92
CA LYS A 525 27.33 25.11 23.78
C LYS A 525 28.72 24.47 23.83
N SER A 526 28.96 23.64 24.85
CA SER A 526 30.26 22.98 25.03
C SER A 526 30.64 22.13 23.81
N CYS A 527 29.68 21.39 23.26
CA CYS A 527 29.91 20.55 22.09
C CYS A 527 30.11 21.40 20.81
N LEU A 528 29.27 22.41 20.62
CA LEU A 528 29.33 23.29 19.44
C LEU A 528 30.65 24.06 19.36
N ASP A 529 31.11 24.64 20.46
CA ASP A 529 32.38 25.37 20.54
C ASP A 529 33.55 24.44 20.16
N GLN A 530 33.54 23.19 20.67
CA GLN A 530 34.54 22.19 20.35
C GLN A 530 34.56 21.81 18.87
N HIS A 531 33.40 21.52 18.28
CA HIS A 531 33.29 21.14 16.86
C HIS A 531 33.66 22.31 15.92
N ILE A 532 33.25 23.54 16.24
CA ILE A 532 33.63 24.72 15.45
C ILE A 532 35.16 24.87 15.41
N VAL A 533 35.84 24.81 16.56
CA VAL A 533 37.30 24.91 16.62
C VAL A 533 37.98 23.77 15.84
N GLN A 534 37.46 22.55 15.97
CA GLN A 534 37.98 21.39 15.24
C GLN A 534 37.89 21.56 13.72
N TYR A 535 36.71 21.91 13.20
CA TYR A 535 36.51 22.07 11.76
C TYR A 535 37.24 23.32 11.21
N GLN A 536 37.34 24.42 11.98
CA GLN A 536 38.15 25.57 11.59
C GLN A 536 39.63 25.23 11.44
N THR A 537 40.16 24.44 12.38
CA THR A 537 41.56 23.96 12.33
C THR A 537 41.77 23.07 11.12
N ARG A 538 40.83 22.17 10.82
CA ARG A 538 40.89 21.27 9.66
C ARG A 538 40.82 22.02 8.33
N ILE A 539 39.93 22.99 8.20
CA ILE A 539 39.83 23.88 7.03
C ILE A 539 41.15 24.63 6.82
N SER A 540 41.71 25.22 7.87
CA SER A 540 42.97 25.97 7.79
C SER A 540 44.15 25.07 7.37
N ALA A 541 44.20 23.84 7.89
CA ALA A 541 45.19 22.84 7.50
C ALA A 541 45.03 22.43 6.02
N LEU A 542 43.81 22.15 5.56
CA LEU A 542 43.52 21.80 4.16
C LEU A 542 43.90 22.94 3.21
N GLN A 543 43.56 24.19 3.54
CA GLN A 543 43.93 25.37 2.75
C GLN A 543 45.45 25.54 2.65
N THR A 544 46.18 25.26 3.74
CA THR A 544 47.65 25.33 3.76
C THR A 544 48.26 24.24 2.89
N THR A 545 47.77 23.00 3.00
CA THR A 545 48.23 21.88 2.16
C THR A 545 47.92 22.12 0.69
N LEU A 546 46.73 22.62 0.36
CA LEU A 546 46.34 22.93 -1.01
C LEU A 546 47.26 23.97 -1.66
N ARG A 547 47.68 25.00 -0.91
CA ARG A 547 48.64 26.02 -1.40
C ARG A 547 50.03 25.47 -1.67
N ASN A 548 50.41 24.39 -1.00
CA ASN A 548 51.75 23.79 -1.07
C ASN A 548 51.82 22.57 -1.99
N THR A 549 50.70 22.11 -2.52
CA THR A 549 50.62 20.94 -3.41
C THR A 549 50.94 21.34 -4.86
N GLY A 550 51.96 20.70 -5.45
CA GLY A 550 52.29 20.82 -6.88
C GLY A 550 51.56 19.83 -7.80
N ASP A 551 50.84 18.85 -7.23
CA ASP A 551 50.12 17.82 -7.98
C ASP A 551 48.66 18.26 -8.26
N THR A 552 48.33 18.37 -9.54
CA THR A 552 46.99 18.76 -10.01
C THR A 552 45.87 17.79 -9.61
N THR A 553 46.17 16.50 -9.43
CA THR A 553 45.18 15.48 -9.04
C THR A 553 44.85 15.61 -7.56
N GLU A 554 45.90 15.73 -6.73
CA GLU A 554 45.78 15.95 -5.30
C GLU A 554 45.14 17.31 -4.98
N ALA A 555 45.45 18.35 -5.76
CA ALA A 555 44.80 19.66 -5.63
C ALA A 555 43.28 19.58 -5.86
N LYS A 556 42.82 18.80 -6.86
CA LYS A 556 41.39 18.57 -7.09
C LYS A 556 40.73 17.81 -5.93
N ARG A 557 41.39 16.77 -5.40
CA ARG A 557 40.92 16.00 -4.24
C ARG A 557 40.75 16.90 -3.01
N LEU A 558 41.77 17.68 -2.68
CA LEU A 558 41.78 18.60 -1.54
C LEU A 558 40.76 19.73 -1.70
N THR A 559 40.54 20.23 -2.93
CA THR A 559 39.49 21.24 -3.20
C THR A 559 38.09 20.68 -2.92
N SER A 560 37.84 19.43 -3.33
CA SER A 560 36.57 18.75 -3.05
C SER A 560 36.38 18.53 -1.53
N GLU A 561 37.40 18.03 -0.84
CA GLU A 561 37.36 17.84 0.61
C GLU A 561 37.15 19.16 1.36
N LEU A 562 37.85 20.23 0.96
CA LEU A 562 37.68 21.57 1.51
C LEU A 562 36.23 22.05 1.36
N GLY A 563 35.63 21.89 0.18
CA GLY A 563 34.23 22.26 -0.06
C GLY A 563 33.25 21.51 0.85
N VAL A 564 33.51 20.23 1.15
CA VAL A 564 32.71 19.46 2.12
C VAL A 564 32.87 20.04 3.53
N GLN A 565 34.10 20.33 3.98
CA GLN A 565 34.35 20.89 5.31
C GLN A 565 33.74 22.30 5.48
N GLU A 566 33.82 23.14 4.45
CA GLU A 566 33.20 24.48 4.44
C GLU A 566 31.67 24.40 4.50
N SER A 567 31.06 23.48 3.76
CA SER A 567 29.61 23.21 3.84
C SER A 567 29.17 22.79 5.24
N VAL A 568 29.97 21.93 5.90
CA VAL A 568 29.76 21.55 7.30
C VAL A 568 29.86 22.74 8.25
N MET A 569 30.89 23.58 8.09
CA MET A 569 31.07 24.79 8.90
C MET A 569 29.87 25.72 8.81
N LEU A 570 29.29 25.90 7.62
CA LEU A 570 28.07 26.71 7.44
C LEU A 570 26.90 26.17 8.28
N ARG A 571 26.72 24.85 8.35
CA ARG A 571 25.69 24.22 9.20
C ARG A 571 25.93 24.47 10.69
N LEU A 572 27.17 24.35 11.15
CA LEU A 572 27.55 24.63 12.55
C LEU A 572 27.34 26.10 12.91
N ARG A 573 27.68 27.03 12.01
CA ARG A 573 27.46 28.47 12.21
C ARG A 573 25.98 28.84 12.25
N LEU A 574 25.14 28.19 11.43
CA LEU A 574 23.70 28.35 11.52
C LEU A 574 23.17 27.92 12.90
N LEU A 575 23.67 26.80 13.42
CA LEU A 575 23.32 26.30 14.75
C LEU A 575 23.77 27.28 15.86
N GLU A 576 24.99 27.81 15.77
CA GLU A 576 25.54 28.81 16.70
C GLU A 576 24.73 30.11 16.71
N MET A 577 24.38 30.65 15.54
CA MET A 577 23.55 31.85 15.44
C MET A 577 22.18 31.63 16.10
N THR A 578 21.55 30.50 15.80
CA THR A 578 20.23 30.13 16.37
C THR A 578 20.32 29.94 17.88
N PHE A 579 21.40 29.32 18.36
CA PHE A 579 21.69 29.15 19.77
C PHE A 579 21.80 30.50 20.50
N HIS A 580 22.61 31.44 19.98
CA HIS A 580 22.79 32.75 20.59
C HIS A 580 21.50 33.57 20.65
N GLN A 581 20.69 33.53 19.59
CA GLN A 581 19.37 34.19 19.58
C GLN A 581 18.45 33.59 20.64
N THR A 582 18.40 32.26 20.74
CA THR A 582 17.61 31.54 21.76
C THR A 582 18.05 31.91 23.16
N GLN A 583 19.36 31.90 23.42
CA GLN A 583 19.93 32.26 24.73
C GLN A 583 19.60 33.70 25.12
N THR A 584 19.67 34.63 24.17
CA THR A 584 19.33 36.04 24.39
C THR A 584 17.86 36.20 24.80
N LEU A 585 16.95 35.56 24.08
CA LEU A 585 15.51 35.58 24.41
C LEU A 585 15.21 34.94 25.76
N TYR A 586 15.89 33.84 26.08
CA TYR A 586 15.77 33.18 27.38
C TYR A 586 16.19 34.10 28.53
N LEU A 587 17.34 34.78 28.42
CA LEU A 587 17.81 35.71 29.44
C LEU A 587 16.86 36.89 29.63
N GLN A 588 16.30 37.44 28.53
CA GLN A 588 15.28 38.50 28.59
C GLN A 588 13.98 38.02 29.26
N SER A 589 13.60 36.75 29.10
CA SER A 589 12.40 36.21 29.74
C SER A 589 12.55 36.08 31.27
N LYS A 590 13.77 35.83 31.77
CA LYS A 590 14.07 35.79 33.20
C LYS A 590 14.00 37.15 33.88
N SER A 591 14.45 38.22 33.21
CA SER A 591 14.43 39.57 33.77
C SER A 591 13.01 40.11 33.98
N ASN A 592 12.03 39.63 33.21
CA ASN A 592 10.63 40.04 33.31
C ASN A 592 9.80 39.21 34.32
N GLY A 593 10.38 38.16 34.93
CA GLY A 593 9.68 37.33 35.93
C GLY A 593 9.75 37.82 37.37
N TYR A 594 10.39 38.98 37.61
CA TYR A 594 10.57 39.62 38.92
C TYR A 594 9.81 40.95 39.09
N MET A 595 8.86 41.24 38.19
CA MET A 595 7.80 42.24 38.38
C MET A 595 6.45 41.52 38.35
#